data_AF-A0A7C6K338-F1
#
_entry.id   AF-A0A7C6K338-F1
#
_cell.length_a   1.000
_cell.length_b   1.000
_cell.length_c   1.000
_cell.angle_alpha   90.00
_cell.angle_beta   90.00
_cell.angle_gamma   90.00
#
_symmetry.space_group_name_H-M   'P 1'
#
loop_
_entity.id
_entity.type
_entity.pdbx_description
1 polymer ?
#
loop_
_entity_poly.entity_id
_entity_poly.type
_entity_poly.pdbx_seq_one_letter_code
_entity_poly.pdbx_strand_id
1 'polypeptide(L)'
;MINKFKRITFSLLFLLLGFLLVGCREADTIRLNVEKKDLLVGETFQLEATVSPENSKYKWESSNEKVVTVKNGLVTAVGPGRVTVRAISGKKTAAATFEIYGHLDTSYTDNLKLEKSFEGKSFLNNGIGEVELGQLVDGDTAHFRNKGERGTFTLRFLYINTPESTGRIDPWGKAASSFVGNILTNAHQIVLETSDGKSAQLDATGKRYLGLVWYRNSASEEFRLLNLEIVENAYSNYTGSNGDNDNYVDTFISAASKTAATRRRVFGEFDPSFNYTGEIVEVSIAEIRKNYDDYDDGTKLLIEAQIMRITGDNLYLEDLEATDFDDEIKKAGIYIFSGYGSGLGALKVGTIVRFQCQVGISDIYGLQLTNPSQVRILANEDGAEVEYTEVPADFTSLEDYEGYVVIVRNVTVSKVSSPNEEGAYTIYCKTETGAEINFRVDGGAYPKLDYNSIVVGDTYIGIGGVSKFHDTYQVMIGNQTSGINDFVNVSK
;
A
#
# COMPACT_ATOMS: atom_id res chain seq x y z
N MET A 1 -45.84 97.50 3.39
CA MET A 1 -44.89 98.26 4.23
C MET A 1 -44.31 97.30 5.27
N ILE A 2 -42.99 97.07 5.22
CA ILE A 2 -42.02 96.98 6.35
C ILE A 2 -42.62 96.42 7.68
N ASN A 3 -42.21 95.30 8.29
CA ASN A 3 -40.84 94.97 8.71
C ASN A 3 -40.70 93.51 9.23
N LYS A 4 -39.44 93.05 9.10
CA LYS A 4 -38.70 91.90 9.66
C LYS A 4 -39.20 91.23 10.96
N PHE A 5 -39.03 89.90 11.04
CA PHE A 5 -38.24 89.24 12.10
C PHE A 5 -37.75 87.84 11.64
N LYS A 6 -36.45 87.58 11.75
CA LYS A 6 -35.81 86.26 11.58
C LYS A 6 -36.05 85.41 12.84
N ARG A 7 -36.28 84.10 12.67
CA ARG A 7 -35.90 83.05 13.65
C ARG A 7 -35.57 81.73 12.94
N ILE A 8 -34.56 81.06 13.50
CA ILE A 8 -33.83 79.87 13.06
C ILE A 8 -34.49 78.59 13.64
N THR A 9 -34.08 77.40 13.15
CA THR A 9 -34.29 76.00 13.64
C THR A 9 -35.64 75.32 13.28
N PHE A 10 -35.77 74.03 12.93
CA PHE A 10 -34.98 72.81 13.24
C PHE A 10 -35.27 71.67 12.21
N SER A 11 -34.22 70.93 11.83
CA SER A 11 -34.06 69.51 11.39
C SER A 11 -35.27 68.57 11.30
N LEU A 12 -35.27 67.43 10.60
CA LEU A 12 -34.46 66.76 9.58
C LEU A 12 -35.28 65.48 9.24
N LEU A 13 -35.17 65.03 8.00
CA LEU A 13 -35.82 63.86 7.38
C LEU A 13 -35.82 62.58 8.25
N PHE A 14 -36.98 61.95 8.45
CA PHE A 14 -37.11 60.62 9.08
C PHE A 14 -36.70 59.53 8.07
N LEU A 15 -35.45 59.09 8.13
CA LEU A 15 -34.95 57.88 7.48
C LEU A 15 -35.17 56.71 8.46
N LEU A 16 -36.14 55.84 8.20
CA LEU A 16 -36.37 54.64 9.01
C LEU A 16 -35.30 53.60 8.64
N LEU A 17 -34.10 53.77 9.19
CA LEU A 17 -33.03 52.80 9.16
C LEU A 17 -33.42 51.66 10.11
N GLY A 18 -34.04 50.61 9.58
CA GLY A 18 -34.17 49.33 10.28
C GLY A 18 -32.77 48.75 10.47
N PHE A 19 -32.12 49.12 11.57
CA PHE A 19 -30.94 48.45 12.09
C PHE A 19 -31.33 46.97 12.29
N LEU A 20 -30.93 46.10 11.34
CA LEU A 20 -30.65 44.71 11.67
C LEU A 20 -29.48 44.76 12.65
N LEU A 21 -29.82 44.86 13.94
CA LEU A 21 -28.97 44.38 15.00
C LEU A 21 -28.73 42.90 14.66
N VAL A 22 -27.62 42.61 13.97
CA VAL A 22 -26.99 41.28 14.00
C VAL A 22 -26.50 41.12 15.43
N GLY A 23 -27.45 40.91 16.34
CA GLY A 23 -27.18 40.45 17.68
C GLY A 23 -26.42 39.15 17.54
N CYS A 24 -25.30 39.05 18.24
CA CYS A 24 -24.55 37.81 18.40
C CYS A 24 -25.53 36.71 18.85
N ARG A 25 -26.02 35.88 17.92
CA ARG A 25 -26.97 34.81 18.24
C ARG A 25 -26.17 33.57 18.65
N GLU A 26 -26.41 33.11 19.87
CA GLU A 26 -25.90 31.85 20.39
C GLU A 26 -26.63 30.68 19.73
N ALA A 27 -25.97 29.53 19.63
CA ALA A 27 -26.54 28.32 19.05
C ALA A 27 -27.52 27.66 20.03
N ASP A 28 -28.62 27.15 19.51
CA ASP A 28 -29.56 26.27 20.21
C ASP A 28 -28.97 24.85 20.36
N THR A 29 -28.19 24.41 19.38
CA THR A 29 -27.42 23.16 19.38
C THR A 29 -26.01 23.35 18.83
N ILE A 30 -25.07 22.56 19.35
CA ILE A 30 -23.70 22.44 18.82
C ILE A 30 -23.28 20.97 18.90
N ARG A 31 -22.67 20.44 17.85
CA ARG A 31 -22.17 19.06 17.75
C ARG A 31 -20.80 19.05 17.09
N LEU A 32 -19.96 18.08 17.43
CA LEU A 32 -18.68 17.85 16.78
C LEU A 32 -18.75 16.64 15.86
N ASN A 33 -17.88 16.59 14.85
CA ASN A 33 -17.76 15.43 13.96
C ASN A 33 -17.17 14.18 14.64
N VAL A 34 -16.50 14.34 15.80
CA VAL A 34 -15.94 13.23 16.58
C VAL A 34 -16.08 13.45 18.08
N GLU A 35 -16.16 12.35 18.85
CA GLU A 35 -16.12 12.38 20.32
C GLU A 35 -14.71 12.09 20.88
N LYS A 36 -13.91 11.29 20.17
CA LYS A 36 -12.51 10.99 20.50
C LYS A 36 -11.66 11.01 19.23
N LYS A 37 -10.39 11.45 19.35
CA LYS A 37 -9.38 11.31 18.30
C LYS A 37 -8.00 11.14 18.93
N ASP A 38 -7.19 10.25 18.37
CA ASP A 38 -5.81 10.04 18.79
C ASP A 38 -4.87 10.72 17.78
N LEU A 39 -3.76 11.32 18.25
CA LEU A 39 -2.76 11.99 17.41
C LEU A 39 -1.34 11.74 17.93
N LEU A 40 -0.35 11.79 17.06
CA LEU A 40 1.05 11.94 17.43
C LEU A 40 1.41 13.41 17.62
N VAL A 41 2.38 13.69 18.48
CA VAL A 41 2.96 15.04 18.60
C VAL A 41 3.39 15.54 17.22
N GLY A 42 2.96 16.75 16.86
CA GLY A 42 3.19 17.37 15.55
C GLY A 42 2.05 17.21 14.54
N GLU A 43 1.17 16.22 14.71
CA GLU A 43 0.03 16.03 13.82
C GLU A 43 -1.06 17.10 14.00
N THR A 44 -1.90 17.23 12.97
CA THR A 44 -3.06 18.12 12.99
C THR A 44 -4.33 17.39 12.60
N PHE A 45 -5.47 17.88 13.10
CA PHE A 45 -6.79 17.34 12.78
C PHE A 45 -7.82 18.46 12.66
N GLN A 46 -8.64 18.44 11.61
CA GLN A 46 -9.72 19.41 11.46
C GLN A 46 -10.95 18.95 12.26
N LEU A 47 -11.17 19.59 13.40
CA LEU A 47 -12.36 19.39 14.23
C LEU A 47 -13.47 20.33 13.75
N GLU A 48 -14.59 19.76 13.33
CA GLU A 48 -15.70 20.50 12.76
C GLU A 48 -16.84 20.62 13.77
N ALA A 49 -17.46 21.80 13.83
CA ALA A 49 -18.62 22.04 14.69
C ALA A 49 -19.86 22.39 13.85
N THR A 50 -20.92 21.62 14.00
CA THR A 50 -22.23 21.89 13.40
C THR A 50 -23.12 22.60 14.42
N VAL A 51 -23.65 23.77 14.05
CA VAL A 51 -24.50 24.60 14.92
C VAL A 51 -25.89 24.83 14.32
N SER A 52 -26.91 24.96 15.18
CA SER A 52 -28.26 25.41 14.79
C SER A 52 -28.70 26.58 15.68
N PRO A 53 -29.24 27.69 15.14
CA PRO A 53 -29.37 27.98 13.71
C PRO A 53 -28.00 28.09 13.02
N GLU A 54 -28.00 27.86 11.72
CA GLU A 54 -26.80 27.99 10.89
C GLU A 54 -26.17 29.39 11.07
N ASN A 55 -24.83 29.46 11.07
CA ASN A 55 -24.04 30.67 11.33
C ASN A 55 -24.06 31.21 12.77
N SER A 56 -24.56 30.44 13.75
CA SER A 56 -24.38 30.78 15.17
C SER A 56 -22.90 30.88 15.54
N LYS A 57 -22.52 31.88 16.34
CA LYS A 57 -21.12 32.08 16.74
C LYS A 57 -20.72 31.10 17.84
N TYR A 58 -19.51 30.56 17.77
CA TYR A 58 -18.91 29.73 18.81
C TYR A 58 -17.39 29.99 18.88
N LYS A 59 -16.77 29.54 19.97
CA LYS A 59 -15.33 29.60 20.19
C LYS A 59 -14.76 28.21 20.46
N TRP A 60 -13.49 28.03 20.13
CA TRP A 60 -12.73 26.83 20.46
C TRP A 60 -11.96 27.02 21.77
N GLU A 61 -11.82 25.95 22.54
CA GLU A 61 -11.07 25.94 23.78
C GLU A 61 -10.40 24.58 23.99
N SER A 62 -9.11 24.57 24.36
CA SER A 62 -8.39 23.36 24.79
C SER A 62 -8.25 23.34 26.29
N SER A 63 -8.46 22.18 26.93
CA SER A 63 -8.22 22.04 28.38
C SER A 63 -6.75 22.04 28.76
N ASN A 64 -5.83 21.89 27.80
CA ASN A 64 -4.39 21.93 28.02
C ASN A 64 -3.64 22.29 26.73
N GLU A 65 -3.29 23.57 26.58
CA GLU A 65 -2.57 24.08 25.40
C GLU A 65 -1.13 23.55 25.25
N LYS A 66 -0.56 22.96 26.32
CA LYS A 66 0.75 22.26 26.22
C LYS A 66 0.65 20.89 25.57
N VAL A 67 -0.56 20.34 25.49
CA VAL A 67 -0.84 19.04 24.87
C VAL A 67 -1.47 19.25 23.48
N VAL A 68 -2.45 20.15 23.37
CA VAL A 68 -3.13 20.47 22.10
C VAL A 68 -3.47 21.95 22.03
N THR A 69 -3.19 22.58 20.89
CA THR A 69 -3.77 23.89 20.52
C THR A 69 -4.90 23.72 19.51
N VAL A 70 -5.84 24.67 19.46
CA VAL A 70 -6.94 24.67 18.50
C VAL A 70 -7.17 26.07 17.94
N LYS A 71 -7.15 26.21 16.61
CA LYS A 71 -7.38 27.49 15.93
C LYS A 71 -8.32 27.27 14.75
N ASN A 72 -9.49 27.92 14.76
CA ASN A 72 -10.52 27.76 13.73
C ASN A 72 -10.89 26.29 13.47
N GLY A 73 -10.89 25.46 14.52
CA GLY A 73 -11.17 24.02 14.43
C GLY A 73 -9.96 23.18 14.05
N LEU A 74 -8.86 23.77 13.57
CA LEU A 74 -7.62 23.03 13.36
C LEU A 74 -6.96 22.75 14.70
N VAL A 75 -6.98 21.48 15.10
CA VAL A 75 -6.35 20.93 16.28
C VAL A 75 -4.90 20.58 15.94
N THR A 76 -3.94 21.01 16.76
CA THR A 76 -2.51 20.71 16.59
C THR A 76 -1.98 20.06 17.87
N ALA A 77 -1.40 18.87 17.73
CA ALA A 77 -0.77 18.11 18.80
C ALA A 77 0.59 18.71 19.17
N VAL A 78 0.75 19.16 20.42
CA VAL A 78 1.94 19.88 20.92
C VAL A 78 2.79 19.00 21.82
N GLY A 79 2.17 18.16 22.65
CA GLY A 79 2.88 17.33 23.63
C GLY A 79 2.02 16.14 24.05
N PRO A 80 2.63 15.07 24.59
CA PRO A 80 1.89 13.87 24.95
C PRO A 80 0.92 14.13 26.11
N GLY A 81 -0.21 13.43 26.08
CA GLY A 81 -1.21 13.47 27.15
C GLY A 81 -2.65 13.47 26.64
N ARG A 82 -3.59 13.29 27.57
CA ARG A 82 -5.02 13.36 27.30
C ARG A 82 -5.54 14.78 27.50
N VAL A 83 -6.30 15.31 26.55
CA VAL A 83 -6.83 16.68 26.55
C VAL A 83 -8.24 16.71 25.99
N THR A 84 -9.07 17.67 26.41
CA THR A 84 -10.42 17.87 25.86
C THR A 84 -10.47 19.19 25.12
N VAL A 85 -10.87 19.14 23.85
CA VAL A 85 -11.15 20.32 23.02
C VAL A 85 -12.66 20.55 22.99
N ARG A 86 -13.09 21.80 23.16
CA ARG A 86 -14.50 22.21 23.24
C ARG A 86 -14.83 23.25 22.19
N ALA A 87 -16.02 23.12 21.60
CA ALA A 87 -16.69 24.22 20.91
C ALA A 87 -17.80 24.76 21.82
N ILE A 88 -17.79 26.06 22.08
CA ILE A 88 -18.69 26.72 23.04
C ILE A 88 -19.47 27.83 22.35
N SER A 89 -20.79 27.74 22.37
CA SER A 89 -21.71 28.79 21.92
C SER A 89 -22.66 29.13 23.07
N GLY A 90 -22.40 30.25 23.77
CA GLY A 90 -23.19 30.62 24.93
C GLY A 90 -23.17 29.57 26.03
N LYS A 91 -24.35 29.02 26.36
CA LYS A 91 -24.52 27.93 27.34
C LYS A 91 -24.37 26.53 26.74
N LYS A 92 -24.20 26.40 25.42
CA LYS A 92 -24.07 25.11 24.74
C LYS A 92 -22.59 24.78 24.52
N THR A 93 -22.25 23.53 24.80
CA THR A 93 -20.89 23.01 24.67
C THR A 93 -20.92 21.65 24.02
N ALA A 94 -20.08 21.45 23.01
CA ALA A 94 -19.71 20.13 22.52
C ALA A 94 -18.21 19.92 22.80
N ALA A 95 -17.83 18.68 23.07
CA ALA A 95 -16.48 18.34 23.50
C ALA A 95 -15.99 17.07 22.81
N ALA A 96 -14.71 17.07 22.44
CA ALA A 96 -14.00 15.92 21.92
C ALA A 96 -12.75 15.67 22.78
N THR A 97 -12.47 14.41 23.08
CA THR A 97 -11.25 14.01 23.81
C THR A 97 -10.16 13.67 22.82
N PHE A 98 -8.99 14.27 23.00
CA PHE A 98 -7.78 13.91 22.28
C PHE A 98 -6.81 13.16 23.18
N GLU A 99 -6.23 12.09 22.66
CA GLU A 99 -5.13 11.38 23.29
C GLU A 99 -3.89 11.55 22.42
N ILE A 100 -2.93 12.33 22.93
CA ILE A 100 -1.71 12.64 22.20
C ILE A 100 -0.61 11.72 22.66
N TYR A 101 -0.03 10.99 21.73
CA TYR A 101 1.13 10.17 21.97
C TYR A 101 2.39 10.90 21.51
N GLY A 102 3.48 10.77 22.28
CA GLY A 102 4.79 11.17 21.77
C GLY A 102 5.21 10.29 20.59
N HIS A 103 6.25 10.70 19.87
CA HIS A 103 6.99 9.74 19.08
C HIS A 103 7.44 8.59 20.01
N LEU A 104 7.36 7.36 19.50
CA LEU A 104 7.89 6.23 20.24
C LEU A 104 9.38 6.46 20.45
N ASP A 105 9.82 6.27 21.68
CA ASP A 105 11.21 6.47 22.07
C ASP A 105 12.06 5.37 21.41
N THR A 106 12.95 5.75 20.50
CA THR A 106 13.88 4.85 19.79
C THR A 106 15.29 4.82 20.41
N SER A 107 15.41 5.15 21.69
CA SER A 107 16.72 5.27 22.36
C SER A 107 17.57 4.00 22.31
N TYR A 108 17.02 2.80 22.24
CA TYR A 108 17.86 1.61 22.08
C TYR A 108 18.52 1.61 20.69
N THR A 109 17.78 1.96 19.64
CA THR A 109 18.28 2.12 18.27
C THR A 109 19.30 3.26 18.19
N ASP A 110 19.02 4.41 18.81
CA ASP A 110 19.89 5.59 18.75
C ASP A 110 21.28 5.34 19.38
N ASN A 111 21.29 4.53 20.44
CA ASN A 111 22.50 4.22 21.21
C ASN A 111 23.28 3.02 20.67
N LEU A 112 22.63 2.11 19.95
CA LEU A 112 23.30 0.96 19.34
C LEU A 112 24.16 1.41 18.15
N LYS A 113 25.36 0.82 18.00
CA LYS A 113 26.31 1.16 16.94
C LYS A 113 26.69 -0.05 16.11
N LEU A 114 26.88 0.18 14.81
CA LEU A 114 27.49 -0.80 13.92
C LEU A 114 29.00 -0.84 14.17
N GLU A 115 29.48 -1.83 14.91
CA GLU A 115 30.91 -1.93 15.28
C GLU A 115 31.76 -2.65 14.22
N LYS A 116 31.15 -3.54 13.43
CA LYS A 116 31.87 -4.38 12.47
C LYS A 116 32.20 -3.60 11.20
N SER A 117 33.47 -3.65 10.78
CA SER A 117 33.89 -3.12 9.48
C SER A 117 33.34 -3.96 8.32
N PHE A 118 32.79 -3.29 7.31
CA PHE A 118 32.20 -3.87 6.10
C PHE A 118 32.99 -3.55 4.81
N GLU A 119 34.07 -2.77 4.89
CA GLU A 119 34.85 -2.35 3.72
C GLU A 119 35.40 -3.57 2.96
N GLY A 120 35.13 -3.63 1.65
CA GLY A 120 35.56 -4.73 0.78
C GLY A 120 34.88 -6.08 1.06
N LYS A 121 33.80 -6.12 1.85
CA LYS A 121 33.08 -7.36 2.20
C LYS A 121 31.72 -7.46 1.51
N SER A 122 31.29 -8.68 1.24
CA SER A 122 29.96 -9.02 0.75
C SER A 122 29.14 -9.66 1.87
N PHE A 123 27.88 -9.27 2.00
CA PHE A 123 26.96 -9.86 2.97
C PHE A 123 26.88 -11.39 2.81
N LEU A 124 26.73 -11.88 1.58
CA LEU A 124 26.56 -13.31 1.32
C LEU A 124 27.75 -14.14 1.79
N ASN A 125 28.96 -13.68 1.49
CA ASN A 125 30.19 -14.46 1.76
C ASN A 125 30.77 -14.20 3.14
N ASN A 126 30.66 -12.96 3.66
CA ASN A 126 31.35 -12.52 4.86
C ASN A 126 30.41 -12.28 6.04
N GLY A 127 29.10 -12.39 5.85
CA GLY A 127 28.11 -12.06 6.86
C GLY A 127 27.93 -10.56 7.09
N ILE A 128 28.61 -9.70 6.33
CA ILE A 128 28.45 -8.26 6.40
C ILE A 128 28.84 -7.62 5.07
N GLY A 129 28.08 -6.63 4.60
CA GLY A 129 28.43 -5.90 3.38
C GLY A 129 27.45 -4.80 3.02
N GLU A 130 27.93 -3.81 2.26
CA GLU A 130 27.10 -2.74 1.70
C GLU A 130 26.25 -3.26 0.54
N VAL A 131 24.97 -2.89 0.53
CA VAL A 131 23.99 -3.31 -0.47
C VAL A 131 23.21 -2.13 -1.02
N GLU A 132 22.52 -2.37 -2.14
CA GLU A 132 21.50 -1.48 -2.67
C GLU A 132 20.13 -2.16 -2.54
N LEU A 133 19.10 -1.35 -2.26
CA LEU A 133 17.72 -1.81 -2.31
C LEU A 133 17.38 -2.23 -3.74
N GLY A 134 16.91 -3.47 -3.90
CA GLY A 134 16.39 -3.98 -5.16
C GLY A 134 14.89 -3.71 -5.26
N GLN A 135 14.13 -4.17 -4.27
CA GLN A 135 12.67 -4.13 -4.28
C GLN A 135 12.11 -4.29 -2.87
N LEU A 136 11.05 -3.55 -2.57
CA LEU A 136 10.28 -3.68 -1.33
C LEU A 136 9.33 -4.88 -1.43
N VAL A 137 9.17 -5.62 -0.32
CA VAL A 137 8.18 -6.71 -0.23
C VAL A 137 7.17 -6.38 0.86
N ASP A 138 7.61 -6.24 2.11
CA ASP A 138 6.77 -5.86 3.25
C ASP A 138 7.62 -5.28 4.42
N GLY A 139 7.05 -5.23 5.62
CA GLY A 139 7.70 -4.67 6.81
C GLY A 139 8.84 -5.51 7.39
N ASP A 140 9.07 -6.73 6.92
CA ASP A 140 10.16 -7.57 7.41
C ASP A 140 10.91 -8.35 6.32
N THR A 141 10.59 -8.06 5.05
CA THR A 141 11.19 -8.71 3.89
C THR A 141 11.46 -7.67 2.80
N ALA A 142 12.64 -7.76 2.18
CA ALA A 142 12.99 -6.95 1.01
C ALA A 142 14.02 -7.68 0.13
N HIS A 143 14.09 -7.30 -1.14
CA HIS A 143 15.15 -7.73 -2.04
C HIS A 143 16.29 -6.72 -2.04
N PHE A 144 17.52 -7.22 -1.98
CA PHE A 144 18.74 -6.43 -2.03
C PHE A 144 19.66 -6.96 -3.13
N ARG A 145 20.59 -6.12 -3.58
CA ARG A 145 21.71 -6.53 -4.42
C ARG A 145 23.01 -6.05 -3.79
N ASN A 146 24.09 -6.83 -3.92
CA ASN A 146 25.40 -6.32 -3.53
C ASN A 146 25.73 -5.09 -4.37
N LYS A 147 26.40 -4.10 -3.78
CA LYS A 147 26.76 -2.88 -4.47
C LYS A 147 27.61 -3.17 -5.71
N GLY A 148 27.15 -2.67 -6.87
CA GLY A 148 27.81 -2.90 -8.16
C GLY A 148 27.47 -4.23 -8.85
N GLU A 149 26.65 -5.08 -8.24
CA GLU A 149 26.16 -6.32 -8.85
C GLU A 149 24.73 -6.14 -9.37
N ARG A 150 24.34 -6.93 -10.39
CA ARG A 150 22.99 -6.88 -10.97
C ARG A 150 22.01 -7.87 -10.33
N GLY A 151 22.51 -8.94 -9.73
CA GLY A 151 21.67 -9.98 -9.13
C GLY A 151 21.08 -9.53 -7.79
N THR A 152 19.79 -9.77 -7.59
CA THR A 152 19.12 -9.54 -6.31
C THR A 152 18.98 -10.84 -5.54
N PHE A 153 18.96 -10.75 -4.21
CA PHE A 153 18.58 -11.82 -3.30
C PHE A 153 17.54 -11.30 -2.30
N THR A 154 16.70 -12.19 -1.79
CA THR A 154 15.67 -11.85 -0.80
C THR A 154 16.25 -11.95 0.61
N LEU A 155 16.01 -10.94 1.44
CA LEU A 155 16.37 -10.94 2.85
C LEU A 155 15.09 -10.95 3.70
N ARG A 156 15.01 -11.89 4.64
CA ARG A 156 14.07 -11.89 5.76
C ARG A 156 14.77 -11.28 6.98
N PHE A 157 14.15 -10.27 7.56
CA PHE A 157 14.72 -9.49 8.64
C PHE A 157 14.67 -10.31 9.92
N LEU A 158 15.82 -10.42 10.59
CA LEU A 158 15.93 -11.16 11.85
C LEU A 158 15.18 -10.47 12.98
N TYR A 159 14.74 -11.28 13.95
CA TYR A 159 14.18 -10.83 15.24
C TYR A 159 12.85 -10.09 15.20
N ILE A 160 12.22 -9.99 14.04
CA ILE A 160 10.90 -9.40 13.86
C ILE A 160 10.00 -10.29 13.01
N ASN A 161 8.71 -10.02 13.11
CA ASN A 161 7.66 -10.50 12.22
C ASN A 161 6.58 -9.41 12.18
N THR A 162 6.59 -8.56 11.16
CA THR A 162 5.56 -7.51 11.04
C THR A 162 4.24 -8.13 10.60
N PRO A 163 3.09 -7.49 10.86
CA PRO A 163 1.82 -7.92 10.29
C PRO A 163 1.88 -7.97 8.75
N GLU A 164 1.18 -8.92 8.14
CA GLU A 164 1.21 -9.12 6.68
C GLU A 164 0.60 -7.92 5.94
N SER A 165 1.15 -7.60 4.76
CA SER A 165 0.74 -6.41 3.98
C SER A 165 0.52 -6.66 2.48
N THR A 166 0.71 -7.91 2.04
CA THR A 166 0.71 -8.30 0.62
C THR A 166 -0.32 -9.40 0.35
N GLY A 167 0.00 -10.66 0.65
CA GLY A 167 -0.87 -11.82 0.39
C GLY A 167 -2.08 -11.92 1.32
N ARG A 168 -1.94 -11.35 2.51
CA ARG A 168 -2.99 -11.03 3.47
C ARG A 168 -2.70 -9.63 3.96
N ILE A 169 -3.72 -8.83 4.17
CA ILE A 169 -3.56 -7.51 4.78
C ILE A 169 -4.05 -7.65 6.22
N ASP A 170 -3.11 -7.58 7.17
CA ASP A 170 -3.36 -7.57 8.60
C ASP A 170 -3.33 -6.13 9.14
N PRO A 171 -3.96 -5.85 10.29
CA PRO A 171 -3.85 -4.55 10.93
C PRO A 171 -2.39 -4.15 11.16
N TRP A 172 -2.07 -2.89 10.88
CA TRP A 172 -0.74 -2.29 10.90
C TRP A 172 0.24 -2.84 9.85
N GLY A 173 -0.16 -3.77 8.98
CA GLY A 173 0.72 -4.37 7.98
C GLY A 173 1.17 -3.36 6.92
N LYS A 174 0.23 -2.64 6.30
CA LYS A 174 0.54 -1.58 5.33
C LYS A 174 1.35 -0.44 5.96
N ALA A 175 1.03 -0.07 7.19
CA ALA A 175 1.77 0.96 7.94
C ALA A 175 3.22 0.52 8.25
N ALA A 176 3.45 -0.74 8.63
CA ALA A 176 4.79 -1.31 8.85
C ALA A 176 5.59 -1.38 7.55
N SER A 177 4.97 -1.85 6.47
CA SER A 177 5.57 -1.88 5.14
C SER A 177 5.97 -0.49 4.65
N SER A 178 5.09 0.50 4.83
CA SER A 178 5.37 1.91 4.48
C SER A 178 6.50 2.50 5.31
N PHE A 179 6.56 2.20 6.61
CA PHE A 179 7.64 2.64 7.49
C PHE A 179 9.01 2.14 6.99
N VAL A 180 9.10 0.84 6.68
CA VAL A 180 10.32 0.23 6.12
C VAL A 180 10.64 0.77 4.74
N GLY A 181 9.64 0.87 3.86
CA GLY A 181 9.79 1.37 2.50
C GLY A 181 10.36 2.79 2.45
N ASN A 182 9.83 3.68 3.29
CA ASN A 182 10.31 5.05 3.41
C ASN A 182 11.77 5.12 3.87
N ILE A 183 12.17 4.28 4.82
CA ILE A 183 13.56 4.25 5.29
C ILE A 183 14.49 3.73 4.20
N LEU A 184 14.21 2.56 3.63
CA LEU A 184 15.13 1.90 2.70
C LEU A 184 15.27 2.66 1.39
N THR A 185 14.18 3.28 0.90
CA THR A 185 14.21 4.04 -0.35
C THR A 185 15.00 5.35 -0.22
N ASN A 186 15.00 5.97 0.97
CA ASN A 186 15.67 7.25 1.22
C ASN A 186 17.06 7.09 1.88
N ALA A 187 17.46 5.87 2.24
CA ALA A 187 18.74 5.62 2.89
C ALA A 187 19.90 6.03 1.99
N HIS A 188 20.85 6.78 2.55
CA HIS A 188 22.11 7.09 1.87
C HIS A 188 22.98 5.83 1.71
N GLN A 189 22.95 4.96 2.71
CA GLN A 189 23.71 3.72 2.72
C GLN A 189 22.98 2.64 3.50
N ILE A 190 23.00 1.41 2.96
CA ILE A 190 22.42 0.22 3.59
C ILE A 190 23.54 -0.81 3.75
N VAL A 191 23.66 -1.38 4.95
CA VAL A 191 24.58 -2.46 5.26
C VAL A 191 23.79 -3.61 5.86
N LEU A 192 23.99 -4.82 5.34
CA LEU A 192 23.40 -6.02 5.91
C LEU A 192 24.42 -6.73 6.79
N GLU A 193 23.95 -7.36 7.86
CA GLU A 193 24.77 -8.11 8.81
C GLU A 193 24.08 -9.41 9.25
N THR A 194 24.82 -10.50 9.39
CA THR A 194 24.38 -11.70 10.09
C THR A 194 24.62 -11.56 11.58
N SER A 195 23.67 -12.04 12.38
CA SER A 195 23.76 -12.06 13.85
C SER A 195 25.04 -12.73 14.35
N ASP A 196 25.36 -13.91 13.80
CA ASP A 196 26.51 -14.71 14.24
C ASP A 196 27.85 -14.32 13.59
N GLY A 197 27.86 -13.32 12.70
CA GLY A 197 29.06 -12.87 11.97
C GLY A 197 29.63 -13.89 10.98
N LYS A 198 28.88 -14.95 10.64
CA LYS A 198 29.26 -15.93 9.60
C LYS A 198 28.60 -15.61 8.27
N SER A 199 28.97 -16.33 7.22
CA SER A 199 28.37 -16.20 5.89
C SER A 199 26.84 -16.36 5.94
N ALA A 200 26.13 -15.59 5.12
CA ALA A 200 24.68 -15.56 5.11
C ALA A 200 24.08 -16.96 4.89
N GLN A 201 23.04 -17.27 5.66
CA GLN A 201 22.31 -18.53 5.57
C GLN A 201 20.89 -18.28 5.08
N LEU A 202 20.38 -19.21 4.28
CA LEU A 202 18.98 -19.24 3.89
C LEU A 202 18.13 -19.67 5.09
N ASP A 203 16.89 -19.20 5.11
CA ASP A 203 15.84 -19.65 6.01
C ASP A 203 15.50 -21.14 5.77
N ALA A 204 14.63 -21.70 6.61
CA ALA A 204 14.22 -23.10 6.50
C ALA A 204 13.51 -23.44 5.17
N THR A 205 13.03 -22.43 4.43
CA THR A 205 12.40 -22.63 3.11
C THR A 205 13.43 -22.72 1.98
N GLY A 206 14.67 -22.30 2.23
CA GLY A 206 15.72 -22.23 1.23
C GLY A 206 15.56 -21.07 0.24
N LYS A 207 14.70 -20.09 0.51
CA LYS A 207 14.35 -19.01 -0.44
C LYS A 207 14.86 -17.62 -0.05
N ARG A 208 15.11 -17.38 1.25
CA ARG A 208 15.40 -16.04 1.78
C ARG A 208 16.61 -16.09 2.69
N TYR A 209 17.55 -15.19 2.54
CA TYR A 209 18.64 -15.03 3.50
C TYR A 209 18.14 -14.37 4.79
N LEU A 210 18.78 -14.69 5.91
CA LEU A 210 18.48 -14.09 7.22
C LEU A 210 19.49 -13.01 7.56
N GLY A 211 19.03 -11.82 7.96
CA GLY A 211 19.95 -10.75 8.38
C GLY A 211 19.32 -9.56 9.09
N LEU A 212 20.21 -8.73 9.62
CA LEU A 212 19.99 -7.44 10.24
C LEU A 212 20.25 -6.35 9.21
N VAL A 213 19.43 -5.30 9.23
CA VAL A 213 19.47 -4.21 8.26
C VAL A 213 19.89 -2.92 8.95
N TRP A 214 21.08 -2.44 8.62
CA TRP A 214 21.60 -1.16 9.07
C TRP A 214 21.45 -0.11 7.99
N TYR A 215 21.06 1.10 8.37
CA TYR A 215 20.97 2.22 7.44
C TYR A 215 21.46 3.53 8.06
N ARG A 216 21.76 4.51 7.21
CA ARG A 216 21.98 5.91 7.59
C ARG A 216 21.48 6.84 6.49
N ASN A 217 21.03 8.04 6.84
CA ASN A 217 20.45 8.99 5.86
C ASN A 217 21.48 9.98 5.31
N SER A 218 22.69 10.01 5.87
CA SER A 218 23.82 10.77 5.32
C SER A 218 25.16 10.14 5.69
N ALA A 219 26.22 10.51 4.97
CA ALA A 219 27.59 10.02 5.24
C ALA A 219 28.14 10.42 6.62
N SER A 220 27.57 11.48 7.22
CA SER A 220 27.94 12.01 8.54
C SER A 220 27.12 11.44 9.69
N GLU A 221 26.01 10.76 9.40
CA GLU A 221 25.17 10.14 10.42
C GLU A 221 25.68 8.75 10.81
N GLU A 222 25.42 8.41 12.07
CA GLU A 222 25.62 7.07 12.60
C GLU A 222 24.60 6.10 11.99
N PHE A 223 24.99 4.84 11.86
CA PHE A 223 24.07 3.79 11.44
C PHE A 223 23.02 3.50 12.51
N ARG A 224 21.80 3.21 12.04
CA ARG A 224 20.66 2.75 12.84
C ARG A 224 20.30 1.34 12.43
N LEU A 225 19.96 0.49 13.40
CA LEU A 225 19.49 -0.88 13.15
C LEU A 225 17.98 -0.89 12.93
N LEU A 226 17.55 -1.02 11.67
CA LEU A 226 16.14 -0.95 11.29
C LEU A 226 15.29 -2.02 11.99
N ASN A 227 15.80 -3.24 12.14
CA ASN A 227 15.10 -4.33 12.84
C ASN A 227 14.69 -3.92 14.28
N LEU A 228 15.61 -3.26 15.00
CA LEU A 228 15.38 -2.78 16.37
C LEU A 228 14.44 -1.57 16.37
N GLU A 229 14.60 -0.69 15.38
CA GLU A 229 13.76 0.48 15.21
C GLU A 229 12.29 0.11 14.93
N ILE A 230 12.04 -0.96 14.17
CA ILE A 230 10.71 -1.54 13.94
C ILE A 230 10.08 -2.01 15.26
N VAL A 231 10.89 -2.64 16.13
CA VAL A 231 10.44 -3.06 17.47
C VAL A 231 10.12 -1.86 18.35
N GLU A 232 10.99 -0.84 18.41
CA GLU A 232 10.74 0.37 19.20
C GLU A 232 9.58 1.20 18.66
N ASN A 233 9.32 1.11 17.36
CA ASN A 233 8.13 1.66 16.73
C ASN A 233 6.91 0.74 16.84
N ALA A 234 6.91 -0.32 17.64
CA ALA A 234 5.73 -1.16 17.87
C ALA A 234 5.10 -1.75 16.59
N TYR A 235 5.84 -1.86 15.48
CA TYR A 235 5.37 -2.53 14.27
C TYR A 235 5.60 -4.05 14.33
N SER A 236 6.46 -4.50 15.25
CA SER A 236 6.64 -5.91 15.57
C SER A 236 7.07 -6.08 17.02
N ASN A 237 6.85 -7.27 17.57
CA ASN A 237 7.51 -7.69 18.80
C ASN A 237 8.83 -8.41 18.48
N TYR A 238 9.73 -8.50 19.45
CA TYR A 238 10.91 -9.35 19.33
C TYR A 238 10.49 -10.82 19.14
N THR A 239 11.00 -11.46 18.08
CA THR A 239 10.70 -12.87 17.73
C THR A 239 11.89 -13.81 17.87
N GLY A 240 13.06 -13.31 18.29
CA GLY A 240 14.24 -14.16 18.49
C GLY A 240 14.14 -15.04 19.75
N SER A 241 15.05 -16.00 19.87
CA SER A 241 15.09 -16.94 20.99
C SER A 241 16.12 -16.50 22.04
N ASN A 242 15.82 -16.75 23.33
CA ASN A 242 16.77 -16.50 24.44
C ASN A 242 18.07 -17.34 24.39
N GLY A 243 18.20 -18.24 23.40
CA GLY A 243 19.39 -19.07 23.16
C GLY A 243 20.22 -18.62 21.95
N ASP A 244 19.81 -17.55 21.27
CA ASP A 244 20.60 -16.97 20.17
C ASP A 244 21.82 -16.30 20.79
N ASN A 245 23.02 -16.86 20.55
CA ASN A 245 24.28 -16.36 21.11
C ASN A 245 24.79 -15.17 20.27
N ASP A 246 23.97 -14.12 20.21
CA ASP A 246 24.17 -12.91 19.42
C ASP A 246 24.13 -11.66 20.32
N ASN A 247 24.97 -10.69 20.01
CA ASN A 247 25.21 -9.45 20.77
C ASN A 247 24.00 -8.51 20.79
N TYR A 248 22.96 -8.75 19.99
CA TYR A 248 21.80 -7.86 19.90
C TYR A 248 20.63 -8.28 20.81
N VAL A 249 20.57 -9.54 21.24
CA VAL A 249 19.38 -10.13 21.90
C VAL A 249 18.92 -9.35 23.13
N ASP A 250 19.82 -9.03 24.07
CA ASP A 250 19.48 -8.31 25.30
C ASP A 250 18.92 -6.91 25.01
N THR A 251 19.45 -6.25 23.98
CA THR A 251 18.98 -4.93 23.53
C THR A 251 17.56 -5.04 22.97
N PHE A 252 17.29 -6.04 22.13
CA PHE A 252 15.95 -6.31 21.60
C PHE A 252 14.95 -6.66 22.70
N ILE A 253 15.31 -7.52 23.66
CA ILE A 253 14.43 -7.89 24.78
C ILE A 253 14.05 -6.66 25.60
N SER A 254 15.03 -5.79 25.88
CA SER A 254 14.82 -4.55 26.63
C SER A 254 13.92 -3.57 25.87
N ALA A 255 14.20 -3.36 24.58
CA ALA A 255 13.39 -2.51 23.70
C ALA A 255 11.96 -3.04 23.55
N ALA A 256 11.77 -4.34 23.34
CA ALA A 256 10.48 -4.98 23.23
C ALA A 256 9.66 -4.84 24.52
N SER A 257 10.29 -5.07 25.68
CA SER A 257 9.62 -4.94 26.99
C SER A 257 9.14 -3.51 27.24
N LYS A 258 9.99 -2.50 26.97
CA LYS A 258 9.63 -1.08 27.03
C LYS A 258 8.50 -0.75 26.07
N THR A 259 8.59 -1.21 24.83
CA THR A 259 7.63 -0.84 23.77
C THR A 259 6.28 -1.49 24.00
N ALA A 260 6.23 -2.77 24.40
CA ALA A 260 4.99 -3.46 24.72
C ALA A 260 4.18 -2.74 25.83
N ALA A 261 4.87 -2.14 26.81
CA ALA A 261 4.24 -1.36 27.87
C ALA A 261 3.51 -0.11 27.35
N THR A 262 3.85 0.39 26.16
CA THR A 262 3.18 1.54 25.53
C THR A 262 1.81 1.20 24.96
N ARG A 263 1.52 -0.09 24.70
CA ARG A 263 0.29 -0.60 24.05
C ARG A 263 0.01 0.01 22.67
N ARG A 264 1.02 0.57 22.03
CA ARG A 264 0.91 1.15 20.68
C ARG A 264 0.88 0.05 19.63
N ARG A 265 0.22 0.34 18.52
CA ARG A 265 0.15 -0.49 17.31
C ARG A 265 -0.13 -1.97 17.63
N VAL A 266 0.78 -2.88 17.26
CA VAL A 266 0.60 -4.34 17.42
C VAL A 266 0.45 -4.80 18.87
N PHE A 267 0.72 -3.93 19.86
CA PHE A 267 0.59 -4.23 21.28
C PHE A 267 -0.77 -3.87 21.90
N GLY A 268 -1.71 -3.29 21.14
CA GLY A 268 -3.07 -3.08 21.62
C GLY A 268 -3.81 -1.85 21.08
N GLU A 269 -3.28 -1.17 20.06
CA GLU A 269 -3.92 -0.03 19.42
C GLU A 269 -4.69 -0.49 18.18
N PHE A 270 -5.87 0.07 17.96
CA PHE A 270 -6.62 -0.13 16.72
C PHE A 270 -5.92 0.59 15.58
N ASP A 271 -5.71 -0.11 14.46
CA ASP A 271 -5.25 0.50 13.23
C ASP A 271 -6.40 1.32 12.62
N PRO A 272 -6.28 2.65 12.52
CA PRO A 272 -7.36 3.48 12.01
C PRO A 272 -7.63 3.27 10.51
N SER A 273 -6.71 2.67 9.73
CA SER A 273 -6.95 2.35 8.32
C SER A 273 -7.52 0.96 8.11
N PHE A 274 -7.78 0.19 9.18
CA PHE A 274 -8.21 -1.20 9.09
C PHE A 274 -9.69 -1.38 9.45
N ASN A 275 -10.41 -2.12 8.61
CA ASN A 275 -11.80 -2.52 8.82
C ASN A 275 -11.91 -3.78 9.70
N TYR A 276 -12.34 -3.58 10.95
CA TYR A 276 -12.54 -4.65 11.92
C TYR A 276 -13.96 -5.23 11.96
N THR A 277 -14.90 -4.72 11.15
CA THR A 277 -16.31 -5.13 11.22
C THR A 277 -16.50 -6.61 10.90
N GLY A 278 -15.66 -7.15 10.02
CA GLY A 278 -15.79 -8.48 9.46
C GLY A 278 -17.01 -8.63 8.53
N GLU A 279 -17.69 -7.53 8.21
CA GLU A 279 -18.76 -7.50 7.22
C GLU A 279 -18.20 -7.89 5.86
N ILE A 280 -18.98 -8.67 5.12
CA ILE A 280 -18.64 -9.12 3.78
C ILE A 280 -19.42 -8.25 2.81
N VAL A 281 -18.69 -7.49 1.99
CA VAL A 281 -19.24 -6.61 0.97
C VAL A 281 -19.26 -7.36 -0.36
N GLU A 282 -20.45 -7.66 -0.88
CA GLU A 282 -20.62 -8.22 -2.23
C GLU A 282 -20.52 -7.09 -3.25
N VAL A 283 -19.60 -7.23 -4.21
CA VAL A 283 -19.20 -6.13 -5.10
C VAL A 283 -18.69 -6.66 -6.45
N SER A 284 -18.79 -5.85 -7.51
CA SER A 284 -18.19 -6.14 -8.82
C SER A 284 -16.74 -5.66 -8.92
N ILE A 285 -16.00 -6.13 -9.91
CA ILE A 285 -14.65 -5.65 -10.20
C ILE A 285 -14.69 -4.18 -10.62
N ALA A 286 -15.68 -3.79 -11.43
CA ALA A 286 -15.85 -2.41 -11.88
C ALA A 286 -16.00 -1.41 -10.71
N GLU A 287 -16.78 -1.76 -9.68
CA GLU A 287 -16.99 -0.90 -8.52
C GLU A 287 -15.71 -0.74 -7.69
N ILE A 288 -14.96 -1.83 -7.49
CA ILE A 288 -13.65 -1.78 -6.80
C ILE A 288 -12.69 -0.83 -7.51
N ARG A 289 -12.61 -0.94 -8.84
CA ARG A 289 -11.69 -0.11 -9.63
C ARG A 289 -12.07 1.35 -9.60
N LYS A 290 -13.36 1.67 -9.64
CA LYS A 290 -13.88 3.04 -9.63
C LYS A 290 -13.72 3.72 -8.28
N ASN A 291 -13.95 2.97 -7.21
CA ASN A 291 -14.07 3.49 -5.85
C ASN A 291 -13.06 2.82 -4.89
N TYR A 292 -11.85 2.53 -5.37
CA TYR A 292 -10.82 1.85 -4.56
C TYR A 292 -10.57 2.54 -3.21
N ASP A 293 -10.53 3.87 -3.21
CA ASP A 293 -10.27 4.68 -2.02
C ASP A 293 -11.39 4.57 -0.94
N ASP A 294 -12.55 4.01 -1.28
CA ASP A 294 -13.64 3.77 -0.32
C ASP A 294 -13.44 2.48 0.50
N TYR A 295 -12.42 1.67 0.17
CA TYR A 295 -12.14 0.41 0.85
C TYR A 295 -10.94 0.54 1.80
N ASP A 296 -11.23 0.50 3.10
CA ASP A 296 -10.22 0.37 4.14
C ASP A 296 -9.43 -0.94 4.00
N ASP A 297 -8.19 -0.96 4.51
CA ASP A 297 -7.42 -2.18 4.69
C ASP A 297 -8.25 -3.20 5.49
N GLY A 298 -8.16 -4.49 5.18
CA GLY A 298 -8.93 -5.48 5.94
C GLY A 298 -10.37 -5.70 5.46
N THR A 299 -10.92 -4.83 4.61
CA THR A 299 -12.27 -4.99 4.07
C THR A 299 -12.41 -6.35 3.36
N LYS A 300 -13.45 -7.10 3.73
CA LYS A 300 -13.73 -8.41 3.16
C LYS A 300 -14.71 -8.27 2.00
N LEU A 301 -14.26 -8.65 0.83
CA LEU A 301 -15.03 -8.58 -0.40
C LEU A 301 -15.52 -9.97 -0.78
N LEU A 302 -16.69 -10.06 -1.40
CA LEU A 302 -17.22 -11.27 -2.02
C LEU A 302 -17.44 -11.00 -3.49
N ILE A 303 -16.68 -11.68 -4.34
CA ILE A 303 -16.66 -11.47 -5.79
C ILE A 303 -17.20 -12.70 -6.49
N GLU A 304 -17.99 -12.49 -7.55
CA GLU A 304 -18.32 -13.47 -8.57
C GLU A 304 -17.71 -13.01 -9.90
N ALA A 305 -16.81 -13.81 -10.48
CA ALA A 305 -16.08 -13.43 -11.70
C ALA A 305 -15.70 -14.65 -12.55
N GLN A 306 -15.42 -14.41 -13.82
CA GLN A 306 -14.91 -15.42 -14.75
C GLN A 306 -13.38 -15.42 -14.77
N ILE A 307 -12.77 -16.61 -14.79
CA ILE A 307 -11.31 -16.75 -14.94
C ILE A 307 -10.92 -16.56 -16.40
N MET A 308 -10.18 -15.48 -16.68
CA MET A 308 -9.73 -15.14 -18.03
C MET A 308 -8.35 -15.74 -18.35
N ARG A 309 -7.43 -15.72 -17.38
CA ARG A 309 -6.13 -16.40 -17.49
C ARG A 309 -5.54 -16.76 -16.14
N ILE A 310 -4.57 -17.66 -16.16
CA ILE A 310 -3.91 -18.20 -14.96
C ILE A 310 -2.40 -18.11 -15.17
N THR A 311 -1.69 -17.53 -14.20
CA THR A 311 -0.21 -17.43 -14.18
C THR A 311 0.30 -17.97 -12.84
N GLY A 312 0.87 -19.18 -12.87
CA GLY A 312 1.18 -19.95 -11.68
C GLY A 312 -0.10 -20.32 -10.95
N ASP A 313 -0.25 -19.81 -9.73
CA ASP A 313 -1.48 -19.90 -8.94
C ASP A 313 -2.37 -18.65 -9.03
N ASN A 314 -1.86 -17.56 -9.62
CA ASN A 314 -2.56 -16.28 -9.70
C ASN A 314 -3.52 -16.25 -10.89
N LEU A 315 -4.57 -15.43 -10.80
CA LEU A 315 -5.62 -15.36 -11.82
C LEU A 315 -5.75 -13.95 -12.37
N TYR A 316 -6.20 -13.86 -13.62
CA TYR A 316 -6.84 -12.68 -14.18
C TYR A 316 -8.32 -12.97 -14.27
N LEU A 317 -9.12 -12.06 -13.73
CA LEU A 317 -10.56 -12.19 -13.58
C LEU A 317 -11.26 -11.06 -14.32
N GLU A 318 -12.47 -11.33 -14.79
CA GLU A 318 -13.33 -10.32 -15.40
C GLU A 318 -14.77 -10.45 -14.91
N ASP A 319 -15.47 -9.32 -14.80
CA ASP A 319 -16.88 -9.27 -14.43
C ASP A 319 -17.74 -10.15 -15.36
N LEU A 320 -18.82 -10.73 -14.81
CA LEU A 320 -19.74 -11.55 -15.60
C LEU A 320 -20.57 -10.73 -16.58
N GLU A 321 -20.92 -9.50 -16.19
CA GLU A 321 -21.77 -8.59 -16.94
C GLU A 321 -21.08 -7.24 -17.10
N ALA A 322 -21.30 -6.57 -18.24
CA ALA A 322 -20.80 -5.22 -18.44
C ALA A 322 -21.58 -4.23 -17.57
N THR A 323 -20.86 -3.28 -16.98
CA THR A 323 -21.43 -2.19 -16.18
C THR A 323 -20.88 -0.85 -16.64
N ASP A 324 -21.42 0.25 -16.11
CA ASP A 324 -20.86 1.58 -16.36
C ASP A 324 -19.50 1.72 -15.65
N PHE A 325 -18.43 1.61 -16.44
CA PHE A 325 -17.04 1.67 -16.01
C PHE A 325 -16.29 2.65 -16.92
N ASP A 326 -15.79 3.74 -16.33
CA ASP A 326 -15.14 4.86 -17.05
C ASP A 326 -15.98 5.48 -18.19
N ASP A 327 -17.25 5.77 -17.90
CA ASP A 327 -18.23 6.33 -18.86
C ASP A 327 -18.51 5.42 -20.08
N GLU A 328 -18.12 4.14 -19.99
CA GLU A 328 -18.34 3.11 -21.00
C GLU A 328 -19.05 1.90 -20.40
N ILE A 329 -19.97 1.28 -21.17
CA ILE A 329 -20.57 0.01 -20.76
C ILE A 329 -19.62 -1.11 -21.15
N LYS A 330 -18.80 -1.56 -20.20
CA LYS A 330 -17.81 -2.64 -20.39
C LYS A 330 -17.67 -3.49 -19.13
N LYS A 331 -17.08 -4.67 -19.30
CA LYS A 331 -16.64 -5.49 -18.16
C LYS A 331 -15.33 -4.92 -17.61
N ALA A 332 -15.07 -5.13 -16.33
CA ALA A 332 -13.81 -4.74 -15.70
C ALA A 332 -12.94 -5.97 -15.40
N GLY A 333 -11.64 -5.84 -15.68
CA GLY A 333 -10.63 -6.85 -15.39
C GLY A 333 -9.82 -6.54 -14.14
N ILE A 334 -9.38 -7.57 -13.41
CA ILE A 334 -8.46 -7.42 -12.28
C ILE A 334 -7.56 -8.64 -12.11
N TYR A 335 -6.34 -8.38 -11.65
CA TYR A 335 -5.39 -9.41 -11.22
C TYR A 335 -5.65 -9.82 -9.76
N ILE A 336 -5.52 -11.11 -9.45
CA ILE A 336 -5.51 -11.61 -8.07
C ILE A 336 -4.19 -12.29 -7.74
N PHE A 337 -3.53 -11.80 -6.69
CA PHE A 337 -2.41 -12.50 -6.06
C PHE A 337 -2.96 -13.50 -5.03
N SER A 338 -2.85 -14.79 -5.34
CA SER A 338 -3.41 -15.85 -4.49
C SER A 338 -2.47 -16.36 -3.41
N GLY A 339 -1.22 -15.90 -3.41
CA GLY A 339 -0.14 -16.55 -2.66
C GLY A 339 0.34 -17.84 -3.33
N TYR A 340 1.53 -18.29 -2.92
CA TYR A 340 2.16 -19.50 -3.47
C TYR A 340 1.51 -20.77 -2.94
N GLY A 341 1.19 -21.72 -3.84
CA GLY A 341 0.61 -23.01 -3.46
C GLY A 341 -0.84 -22.92 -3.01
N SER A 342 -1.58 -21.89 -3.46
CA SER A 342 -3.01 -21.70 -3.13
C SER A 342 -3.88 -22.82 -3.71
N GLY A 343 -3.40 -23.50 -4.76
CA GLY A 343 -4.14 -24.51 -5.51
C GLY A 343 -5.09 -23.91 -6.54
N LEU A 344 -5.20 -22.57 -6.64
CA LEU A 344 -6.03 -21.91 -7.65
C LEU A 344 -5.47 -22.09 -9.07
N GLY A 345 -4.17 -22.37 -9.21
CA GLY A 345 -3.57 -22.71 -10.49
C GLY A 345 -4.10 -24.01 -11.13
N ALA A 346 -4.83 -24.84 -10.37
CA ALA A 346 -5.48 -26.05 -10.87
C ALA A 346 -6.88 -25.80 -11.47
N LEU A 347 -7.44 -24.59 -11.32
CA LEU A 347 -8.68 -24.20 -11.98
C LEU A 347 -8.46 -24.04 -13.49
N LYS A 348 -9.54 -23.86 -14.26
CA LYS A 348 -9.47 -23.70 -15.71
C LYS A 348 -9.99 -22.35 -16.16
N VAL A 349 -9.43 -21.84 -17.24
CA VAL A 349 -9.94 -20.66 -17.94
C VAL A 349 -11.40 -20.89 -18.35
N GLY A 350 -12.21 -19.84 -18.24
CA GLY A 350 -13.65 -19.85 -18.45
C GLY A 350 -14.48 -20.18 -17.20
N THR A 351 -13.88 -20.78 -16.16
CA THR A 351 -14.60 -21.12 -14.92
C THR A 351 -15.14 -19.86 -14.23
N ILE A 352 -16.40 -19.92 -13.80
CA ILE A 352 -17.02 -18.88 -12.98
C ILE A 352 -16.85 -19.25 -11.51
N VAL A 353 -16.21 -18.37 -10.76
CA VAL A 353 -15.88 -18.56 -9.34
C VAL A 353 -16.53 -17.50 -8.46
N ARG A 354 -16.90 -17.92 -7.24
CA ARG A 354 -17.25 -17.04 -6.13
C ARG A 354 -16.27 -17.21 -5.00
N PHE A 355 -15.71 -16.13 -4.48
CA PHE A 355 -14.73 -16.21 -3.39
C PHE A 355 -14.71 -14.94 -2.53
N GLN A 356 -14.22 -15.08 -1.30
CA GLN A 356 -13.90 -13.96 -0.44
C GLN A 356 -12.46 -13.50 -0.65
N CYS A 357 -12.19 -12.20 -0.57
CA CYS A 357 -10.86 -11.64 -0.73
C CYS A 357 -10.71 -10.30 0.01
N GLN A 358 -9.52 -9.71 -0.10
CA GLN A 358 -9.20 -8.32 0.22
C GLN A 358 -8.71 -7.62 -1.05
N VAL A 359 -8.70 -6.29 -1.07
CA VAL A 359 -8.13 -5.48 -2.16
C VAL A 359 -6.92 -4.69 -1.66
N GLY A 360 -5.94 -4.44 -2.53
CA GLY A 360 -4.83 -3.56 -2.23
C GLY A 360 -4.00 -3.19 -3.46
N ILE A 361 -3.11 -2.22 -3.30
CA ILE A 361 -2.13 -1.84 -4.32
C ILE A 361 -0.78 -2.52 -4.02
N SER A 362 -0.16 -3.03 -5.07
CA SER A 362 1.20 -3.54 -5.12
C SER A 362 2.06 -2.64 -6.00
N ASP A 363 3.25 -2.26 -5.52
CA ASP A 363 4.21 -1.50 -6.35
C ASP A 363 4.64 -2.26 -7.60
N ILE A 364 4.54 -3.60 -7.54
CA ILE A 364 4.94 -4.49 -8.62
C ILE A 364 3.80 -4.68 -9.58
N TYR A 365 2.61 -5.07 -9.09
CA TYR A 365 1.51 -5.59 -9.91
C TYR A 365 0.31 -4.63 -10.05
N GLY A 366 0.35 -3.47 -9.39
CA GLY A 366 -0.72 -2.48 -9.46
C GLY A 366 -1.89 -2.82 -8.54
N LEU A 367 -3.09 -2.41 -8.93
CA LEU A 367 -4.32 -2.72 -8.20
C LEU A 367 -4.63 -4.21 -8.30
N GLN A 368 -4.80 -4.88 -7.17
CA GLN A 368 -5.01 -6.32 -7.13
C GLN A 368 -5.97 -6.76 -6.03
N LEU A 369 -6.61 -7.91 -6.25
CA LEU A 369 -7.23 -8.69 -5.19
C LEU A 369 -6.18 -9.57 -4.50
N THR A 370 -6.43 -9.93 -3.25
CA THR A 370 -5.56 -10.80 -2.48
C THR A 370 -6.32 -11.61 -1.41
N ASN A 371 -5.61 -12.51 -0.73
CA ASN A 371 -6.15 -13.39 0.31
C ASN A 371 -7.43 -14.15 -0.10
N PRO A 372 -7.46 -14.84 -1.26
CA PRO A 372 -8.64 -15.58 -1.68
C PRO A 372 -8.97 -16.67 -0.67
N SER A 373 -10.26 -16.77 -0.31
CA SER A 373 -10.77 -17.81 0.58
C SER A 373 -12.20 -18.16 0.24
N GLN A 374 -12.69 -19.28 0.79
CA GLN A 374 -14.04 -19.79 0.53
C GLN A 374 -14.40 -19.91 -0.97
N VAL A 375 -13.43 -20.30 -1.79
CA VAL A 375 -13.60 -20.40 -3.25
C VAL A 375 -14.65 -21.47 -3.58
N ARG A 376 -15.63 -21.09 -4.39
CA ARG A 376 -16.69 -21.96 -4.93
C ARG A 376 -16.73 -21.84 -6.44
N ILE A 377 -16.81 -22.98 -7.12
CA ILE A 377 -17.08 -23.03 -8.56
C ILE A 377 -18.60 -22.94 -8.74
N LEU A 378 -19.06 -21.91 -9.45
CA LEU A 378 -20.48 -21.71 -9.75
C LEU A 378 -20.87 -22.38 -11.07
N ALA A 379 -20.02 -22.25 -12.07
CA ALA A 379 -20.15 -22.91 -13.35
C ALA A 379 -18.77 -23.39 -13.79
N ASN A 380 -18.69 -24.66 -14.17
CA ASN A 380 -17.49 -25.21 -14.77
C ASN A 380 -17.63 -25.15 -16.29
N GLU A 381 -17.11 -24.10 -16.88
CA GLU A 381 -17.08 -23.91 -18.33
C GLU A 381 -15.69 -24.28 -18.88
N ASP A 382 -15.24 -25.50 -18.55
CA ASP A 382 -13.97 -26.04 -19.02
C ASP A 382 -13.87 -25.93 -20.55
N GLY A 383 -13.02 -25.01 -21.03
CA GLY A 383 -12.83 -24.77 -22.46
C GLY A 383 -13.86 -23.85 -23.11
N ALA A 384 -14.63 -23.08 -22.34
CA ALA A 384 -15.36 -21.94 -22.90
C ALA A 384 -14.38 -20.96 -23.56
N GLU A 385 -14.75 -20.50 -24.76
CA GLU A 385 -14.08 -19.38 -25.40
C GLU A 385 -14.32 -18.14 -24.54
N VAL A 386 -13.25 -17.63 -23.94
CA VAL A 386 -13.24 -16.31 -23.32
C VAL A 386 -12.86 -15.29 -24.41
N GLU A 387 -13.57 -14.17 -24.44
CA GLU A 387 -13.24 -13.07 -25.33
C GLU A 387 -12.12 -12.23 -24.73
N TYR A 388 -11.14 -11.84 -25.55
CA TYR A 388 -9.99 -11.06 -25.10
C TYR A 388 -10.11 -9.62 -25.58
N THR A 389 -9.63 -8.69 -24.76
CA THR A 389 -9.53 -7.28 -25.16
C THR A 389 -8.42 -7.13 -26.20
N GLU A 390 -8.73 -6.59 -27.38
CA GLU A 390 -7.71 -6.37 -28.41
C GLU A 390 -6.93 -5.07 -28.15
N VAL A 391 -5.59 -5.17 -28.13
CA VAL A 391 -4.71 -4.00 -28.10
C VAL A 391 -4.39 -3.61 -29.53
N PRO A 392 -4.78 -2.41 -29.98
CA PRO A 392 -4.53 -1.96 -31.35
C PRO A 392 -3.04 -1.71 -31.57
N ALA A 393 -2.60 -1.81 -32.82
CA ALA A 393 -1.18 -1.68 -33.15
C ALA A 393 -0.61 -0.28 -32.81
N ASP A 394 -1.44 0.76 -32.77
CA ASP A 394 -1.11 2.15 -32.45
C ASP A 394 -1.43 2.56 -31.00
N PHE A 395 -1.61 1.59 -30.10
CA PHE A 395 -1.81 1.86 -28.67
C PHE A 395 -0.70 2.75 -28.09
N THR A 396 -1.07 3.59 -27.12
CA THR A 396 -0.15 4.55 -26.50
C THR A 396 0.40 4.07 -25.16
N SER A 397 -0.41 3.34 -24.38
CA SER A 397 -0.03 2.82 -23.07
C SER A 397 -0.70 1.48 -22.81
N LEU A 398 0.03 0.56 -22.15
CA LEU A 398 -0.58 -0.66 -21.61
C LEU A 398 -1.31 -0.42 -20.30
N GLU A 399 -1.10 0.72 -19.64
CA GLU A 399 -1.80 1.10 -18.40
C GLU A 399 -3.33 1.09 -18.58
N ASP A 400 -3.80 1.53 -19.76
CA ASP A 400 -5.22 1.54 -20.14
C ASP A 400 -5.87 0.14 -20.13
N TYR A 401 -5.04 -0.92 -20.08
CA TYR A 401 -5.46 -2.32 -20.09
C TYR A 401 -5.18 -3.04 -18.77
N GLU A 402 -4.74 -2.35 -17.70
CA GLU A 402 -4.42 -2.97 -16.41
C GLU A 402 -5.54 -3.88 -15.90
N GLY A 403 -5.21 -5.14 -15.58
CA GLY A 403 -6.13 -6.15 -15.07
C GLY A 403 -6.84 -6.96 -16.15
N TYR A 404 -6.89 -6.48 -17.40
CA TYR A 404 -7.50 -7.21 -18.51
C TYR A 404 -6.59 -8.28 -19.08
N VAL A 405 -7.19 -9.35 -19.62
CA VAL A 405 -6.49 -10.27 -20.52
C VAL A 405 -6.62 -9.75 -21.94
N VAL A 406 -5.49 -9.44 -22.54
CA VAL A 406 -5.40 -8.84 -23.87
C VAL A 406 -4.93 -9.83 -24.91
N ILE A 407 -5.33 -9.59 -26.16
CA ILE A 407 -4.72 -10.17 -27.35
C ILE A 407 -4.02 -9.05 -28.13
N VAL A 408 -2.77 -9.32 -28.51
CA VAL A 408 -1.95 -8.42 -29.33
C VAL A 408 -1.50 -9.18 -30.57
N ARG A 409 -1.88 -8.66 -31.73
CA ARG A 409 -1.60 -9.29 -33.01
C ARG A 409 -0.36 -8.69 -33.66
N ASN A 410 0.33 -9.51 -34.43
CA ASN A 410 1.44 -9.12 -35.30
C ASN A 410 2.55 -8.34 -34.57
N VAL A 411 3.02 -8.87 -33.46
CA VAL A 411 4.15 -8.29 -32.71
C VAL A 411 5.46 -8.95 -33.14
N THR A 412 6.44 -8.15 -33.54
CA THR A 412 7.78 -8.65 -33.92
C THR A 412 8.70 -8.67 -32.72
N VAL A 413 9.31 -9.83 -32.43
CA VAL A 413 10.27 -9.97 -31.32
C VAL A 413 11.56 -9.24 -31.66
N SER A 414 11.94 -8.27 -30.81
CA SER A 414 13.17 -7.49 -30.96
C SER A 414 14.31 -8.00 -30.08
N LYS A 415 14.00 -8.55 -28.90
CA LYS A 415 14.97 -9.06 -27.93
C LYS A 415 14.29 -10.00 -26.94
N VAL A 416 15.03 -10.94 -26.39
CA VAL A 416 14.62 -11.74 -25.23
C VAL A 416 15.67 -11.57 -24.12
N SER A 417 15.25 -11.32 -22.88
CA SER A 417 16.17 -11.31 -21.73
C SER A 417 16.58 -12.73 -21.36
N SER A 418 17.77 -12.92 -20.78
CA SER A 418 18.12 -14.20 -20.16
C SER A 418 17.15 -14.53 -19.02
N PRO A 419 16.79 -15.81 -18.82
CA PRO A 419 16.03 -16.23 -17.64
C PRO A 419 16.80 -15.96 -16.36
N ASN A 420 16.11 -15.51 -15.31
CA ASN A 420 16.67 -15.43 -13.96
C ASN A 420 16.68 -16.82 -13.28
N GLU A 421 17.06 -16.88 -12.01
CA GLU A 421 17.14 -18.15 -11.24
C GLU A 421 15.79 -18.87 -11.13
N GLU A 422 14.68 -18.13 -11.13
CA GLU A 422 13.33 -18.68 -11.14
C GLU A 422 12.86 -19.04 -12.55
N GLY A 423 13.70 -18.86 -13.57
CA GLY A 423 13.36 -19.07 -14.98
C GLY A 423 12.44 -18.01 -15.57
N ALA A 424 12.33 -16.85 -14.94
CA ALA A 424 11.53 -15.73 -15.42
C ALA A 424 12.32 -14.90 -16.44
N TYR A 425 11.68 -14.48 -17.54
CA TYR A 425 12.30 -13.65 -18.58
C TYR A 425 11.29 -12.70 -19.24
N THR A 426 11.79 -11.73 -20.02
CA THR A 426 10.98 -10.74 -20.76
C THR A 426 11.27 -10.85 -22.24
N ILE A 427 10.21 -10.85 -23.05
CA ILE A 427 10.24 -10.80 -24.51
C ILE A 427 9.88 -9.37 -24.91
N TYR A 428 10.84 -8.66 -25.50
CA TYR A 428 10.65 -7.29 -25.96
C TYR A 428 10.19 -7.32 -27.41
N CYS A 429 9.03 -6.75 -27.69
CA CYS A 429 8.41 -6.75 -29.02
C CYS A 429 8.11 -5.34 -29.50
N LYS A 430 7.84 -5.23 -30.81
CA LYS A 430 7.28 -4.04 -31.43
C LYS A 430 6.03 -4.38 -32.22
N THR A 431 5.03 -3.52 -32.18
CA THR A 431 3.88 -3.61 -33.08
C THR A 431 4.28 -3.18 -34.50
N GLU A 432 3.37 -3.37 -35.47
CA GLU A 432 3.56 -2.91 -36.85
C GLU A 432 3.77 -1.39 -36.97
N THR A 433 3.25 -0.60 -36.02
CA THR A 433 3.44 0.86 -35.98
C THR A 433 4.76 1.27 -35.31
N GLY A 434 5.47 0.31 -34.71
CA GLY A 434 6.71 0.50 -33.97
C GLY A 434 6.55 0.77 -32.49
N ALA A 435 5.32 0.74 -31.95
CA ALA A 435 5.08 0.85 -30.51
C ALA A 435 5.74 -0.32 -29.75
N GLU A 436 6.43 -0.02 -28.65
CA GLU A 436 7.11 -1.03 -27.84
C GLU A 436 6.13 -1.74 -26.93
N ILE A 437 6.17 -3.07 -26.91
CA ILE A 437 5.31 -3.89 -26.06
C ILE A 437 6.08 -5.10 -25.52
N ASN A 438 5.95 -5.36 -24.22
CA ASN A 438 6.73 -6.38 -23.54
C ASN A 438 5.84 -7.51 -23.03
N PHE A 439 6.26 -8.75 -23.27
CA PHE A 439 5.63 -9.94 -22.72
C PHE A 439 6.50 -10.52 -21.61
N ARG A 440 5.90 -10.84 -20.48
CA ARG A 440 6.59 -11.35 -19.28
C ARG A 440 6.23 -12.80 -19.04
N VAL A 441 7.24 -13.65 -18.96
CA VAL A 441 7.08 -15.01 -18.42
C VAL A 441 7.59 -14.99 -16.99
N ASP A 442 6.68 -15.10 -16.04
CA ASP A 442 6.98 -14.93 -14.62
C ASP A 442 7.64 -16.18 -13.98
N GLY A 443 8.30 -15.98 -12.84
CA GLY A 443 8.91 -17.03 -12.02
C GLY A 443 7.89 -18.08 -11.58
N GLY A 444 6.67 -17.64 -11.23
CA GLY A 444 5.59 -18.52 -10.76
C GLY A 444 4.85 -19.28 -11.87
N ALA A 445 4.97 -18.88 -13.14
CA ALA A 445 4.23 -19.50 -14.24
C ALA A 445 4.56 -21.00 -14.38
N TYR A 446 3.55 -21.86 -14.52
CA TYR A 446 3.76 -23.29 -14.72
C TYR A 446 2.52 -23.99 -15.32
N PRO A 447 2.64 -24.69 -16.48
CA PRO A 447 3.84 -24.84 -17.29
C PRO A 447 4.29 -23.52 -17.94
N LYS A 448 5.60 -23.32 -18.10
CA LYS A 448 6.15 -22.09 -18.70
C LYS A 448 6.19 -22.17 -20.22
N LEU A 449 6.13 -21.00 -20.86
CA LEU A 449 6.52 -20.85 -22.25
C LEU A 449 7.97 -21.27 -22.42
N ASP A 450 8.24 -22.15 -23.38
CA ASP A 450 9.59 -22.61 -23.67
C ASP A 450 10.42 -21.45 -24.21
N TYR A 451 11.44 -21.06 -23.44
CA TYR A 451 12.37 -20.00 -23.78
C TYR A 451 13.00 -20.18 -25.18
N ASN A 452 13.30 -21.43 -25.57
CA ASN A 452 13.96 -21.72 -26.84
C ASN A 452 13.02 -21.70 -28.06
N SER A 453 11.70 -21.59 -27.84
CA SER A 453 10.70 -21.50 -28.91
C SER A 453 10.59 -20.09 -29.52
N ILE A 454 11.23 -19.10 -28.88
CA ILE A 454 11.11 -17.69 -29.25
C ILE A 454 12.27 -17.31 -30.18
N VAL A 455 11.94 -16.77 -31.36
CA VAL A 455 12.90 -16.39 -32.39
C VAL A 455 12.87 -14.87 -32.57
N VAL A 456 14.02 -14.23 -32.38
CA VAL A 456 14.16 -12.78 -32.63
C VAL A 456 13.99 -12.50 -34.12
N GLY A 457 13.17 -11.49 -34.44
CA GLY A 457 12.81 -11.10 -35.80
C GLY A 457 11.52 -11.75 -36.32
N ASP A 458 11.04 -12.81 -35.67
CA ASP A 458 9.75 -13.41 -36.02
C ASP A 458 8.57 -12.64 -35.42
N THR A 459 7.40 -12.83 -36.04
CA THR A 459 6.15 -12.19 -35.67
C THR A 459 5.24 -13.17 -34.95
N TYR A 460 4.58 -12.70 -33.89
CA TYR A 460 3.77 -13.51 -32.99
C TYR A 460 2.39 -12.88 -32.76
N ILE A 461 1.45 -13.72 -32.33
CA ILE A 461 0.24 -13.30 -31.61
C ILE A 461 0.50 -13.61 -30.13
N GLY A 462 0.33 -12.62 -29.27
CA GLY A 462 0.48 -12.74 -27.83
C GLY A 462 -0.85 -12.57 -27.11
N ILE A 463 -1.10 -13.40 -26.09
CA ILE A 463 -2.26 -13.33 -25.19
C ILE A 463 -1.74 -13.34 -23.77
N GLY A 464 -2.26 -12.48 -22.90
CA GLY A 464 -1.86 -12.48 -21.50
C GLY A 464 -2.56 -11.41 -20.70
N GLY A 465 -2.47 -11.51 -19.39
CA GLY A 465 -3.01 -10.49 -18.49
C GLY A 465 -2.08 -9.28 -18.41
N VAL A 466 -2.62 -8.07 -18.43
CA VAL A 466 -1.81 -6.86 -18.29
C VAL A 466 -1.70 -6.52 -16.81
N SER A 467 -0.48 -6.46 -16.31
CA SER A 467 -0.20 -5.96 -14.97
C SER A 467 0.98 -5.01 -15.02
N LYS A 468 1.04 -4.15 -14.00
CA LYS A 468 2.28 -3.46 -13.69
C LYS A 468 3.38 -4.52 -13.44
N PHE A 469 4.61 -4.16 -13.77
CA PHE A 469 5.83 -4.88 -13.41
C PHE A 469 6.93 -3.83 -13.22
N HIS A 470 7.17 -3.45 -11.96
CA HIS A 470 7.92 -2.25 -11.59
C HIS A 470 7.29 -0.99 -12.22
N ASP A 471 8.05 -0.04 -12.76
CA ASP A 471 7.50 1.22 -13.29
C ASP A 471 6.93 1.11 -14.72
N THR A 472 6.64 -0.10 -15.20
CA THR A 472 6.13 -0.35 -16.55
C THR A 472 5.01 -1.38 -16.55
N TYR A 473 4.10 -1.32 -17.53
CA TYR A 473 3.07 -2.34 -17.74
C TYR A 473 3.55 -3.37 -18.76
N GLN A 474 3.24 -4.64 -18.52
CA GLN A 474 3.64 -5.77 -19.37
C GLN A 474 2.49 -6.76 -19.54
N VAL A 475 2.50 -7.48 -20.66
CA VAL A 475 1.57 -8.58 -20.93
C VAL A 475 2.13 -9.86 -20.29
N MET A 476 1.54 -10.29 -19.19
CA MET A 476 1.94 -11.44 -18.41
C MET A 476 1.42 -12.74 -19.06
N ILE A 477 2.34 -13.55 -19.56
CA ILE A 477 2.05 -14.84 -20.20
C ILE A 477 1.55 -15.83 -19.14
N GLY A 478 0.47 -16.55 -19.46
CA GLY A 478 -0.14 -17.54 -18.59
C GLY A 478 0.55 -18.90 -18.61
N ASN A 479 -0.06 -19.85 -17.90
CA ASN A 479 0.36 -21.25 -17.85
C ASN A 479 0.08 -21.94 -19.19
N GLN A 480 1.13 -22.50 -19.82
CA GLN A 480 1.03 -23.20 -21.10
C GLN A 480 0.45 -24.60 -20.92
N THR A 481 -0.88 -24.67 -20.85
CA THR A 481 -1.64 -25.93 -20.69
C THR A 481 -2.29 -26.35 -22.01
N SER A 482 -2.82 -27.58 -22.06
CA SER A 482 -3.43 -28.11 -23.29
C SER A 482 -4.58 -27.21 -23.77
N GLY A 483 -4.47 -26.67 -24.99
CA GLY A 483 -5.44 -25.74 -25.57
C GLY A 483 -5.19 -24.26 -25.26
N ILE A 484 -4.19 -23.95 -24.45
CA ILE A 484 -3.76 -22.58 -24.12
C ILE A 484 -2.36 -22.35 -24.68
N ASN A 485 -2.27 -21.55 -25.75
CA ASN A 485 -1.01 -21.08 -26.33
C ASN A 485 -1.02 -19.55 -26.33
N ASP A 486 -0.28 -18.96 -25.41
CA ASP A 486 -0.31 -17.51 -25.17
C ASP A 486 0.70 -16.73 -26.00
N PHE A 487 1.58 -17.42 -26.73
CA PHE A 487 2.57 -16.77 -27.60
C PHE A 487 2.84 -17.62 -28.83
N VAL A 488 2.16 -17.33 -29.93
CA VAL A 488 2.11 -18.16 -31.13
C VAL A 488 2.83 -17.46 -32.29
N ASN A 489 3.83 -18.12 -32.87
CA ASN A 489 4.55 -17.63 -34.05
C ASN A 489 3.63 -17.68 -35.28
N VAL A 490 3.52 -16.57 -36.00
CA VAL A 490 2.70 -16.40 -37.21
C VAL A 490 3.51 -16.00 -38.44
N SER A 491 4.85 -16.07 -38.38
CA SER A 491 5.74 -15.83 -39.52
C SER A 491 5.64 -16.90 -40.63
N LYS A 492 4.82 -17.95 -40.46
CA LYS A 492 4.78 -19.13 -41.35
C LYS A 492 3.53 -19.21 -42.21
#